data_AF-A0A2N2GL74-F1
#
_entry.id   AF-A0A2N2GL74-F1
#
_cell.length_a   1.000
_cell.length_b   1.000
_cell.length_c   1.000
_cell.angle_alpha   90.00
_cell.angle_beta   90.00
_cell.angle_gamma   90.00
#
_symmetry.space_group_name_H-M   'P 1'
#
loop_
_entity.id
_entity.type
_entity.pdbx_description
1 polymer ?
#
loop_
_entity_poly.entity_id
_entity_poly.type
_entity_poly.pdbx_seq_one_letter_code
_entity_poly.pdbx_strand_id
1 'polypeptide(L)'
;MTETSPPSSGKLAEIFAKMNMGELPELPAMSHNVQELIALTHSSQSAGYELSKVILKDYSLTNKVLQVVNSAFYSLGRPVNSISRAVTIIGFDAVRDLATGIALFEDFVKNGVEKEGISKLLTRSFLSALQARDLAVEKNLNIVPEEAFICALLHNLGKIIVCIYMPEISREIEEKVAGGMSEDAATRQILEGLTFDQIGVEVATFWNLSDKVCAAMNPNPS
;
A
#
# COMPACT_ATOMS: atom_id res chain seq x y z
N MET A 1 -6.15 9.53 -18.68
CA MET A 1 -4.75 9.96 -18.78
C MET A 1 -4.59 11.20 -17.93
N THR A 2 -4.14 11.02 -16.70
CA THR A 2 -3.62 12.09 -15.84
C THR A 2 -2.18 11.70 -15.58
N GLU A 3 -1.24 12.43 -16.18
CA GLU A 3 0.17 12.34 -15.77
C GLU A 3 0.23 12.87 -14.33
N THR A 4 0.32 11.96 -13.35
CA THR A 4 0.52 12.30 -11.95
C THR A 4 1.95 12.79 -11.77
N SER A 5 2.17 14.06 -12.07
CA SER A 5 3.43 14.73 -11.79
C SER A 5 3.59 14.94 -10.28
N PRO A 6 4.80 14.79 -9.73
CA PRO A 6 5.04 15.04 -8.31
C PRO A 6 4.73 16.51 -7.96
N PRO A 7 4.32 16.78 -6.71
CA PRO A 7 3.97 18.12 -6.25
C PRO A 7 5.16 19.10 -6.34
N SER A 8 4.88 20.36 -6.68
CA SER A 8 5.90 21.36 -7.04
C SER A 8 6.58 22.07 -5.85
N SER A 9 6.02 22.00 -4.62
CA SER A 9 6.60 22.62 -3.42
C SER A 9 5.95 22.11 -2.11
N GLY A 10 6.63 22.30 -0.98
CA GLY A 10 6.13 21.99 0.37
C GLY A 10 6.51 20.59 0.89
N LYS A 11 6.00 20.23 2.07
CA LYS A 11 6.37 18.98 2.75
C LYS A 11 6.04 17.70 1.96
N LEU A 12 4.96 17.73 1.17
CA LEU A 12 4.63 16.63 0.26
C LEU A 12 5.69 16.44 -0.83
N ALA A 13 6.22 17.53 -1.41
CA ALA A 13 7.30 17.45 -2.40
C ALA A 13 8.60 16.89 -1.79
N GLU A 14 8.90 17.24 -0.53
CA GLU A 14 10.04 16.66 0.19
C GLU A 14 9.86 15.14 0.41
N ILE A 15 8.66 14.69 0.76
CA ILE A 15 8.33 13.27 0.90
C ILE A 15 8.55 12.54 -0.43
N PHE A 16 8.03 13.07 -1.54
CA PHE A 16 8.19 12.49 -2.88
C PHE A 16 9.66 12.44 -3.32
N ALA A 17 10.41 13.51 -3.06
CA ALA A 17 11.85 13.56 -3.32
C ALA A 17 12.61 12.50 -2.51
N LYS A 18 12.30 12.34 -1.22
CA LYS A 18 12.92 11.31 -0.36
C LYS A 18 12.53 9.88 -0.72
N MET A 19 11.35 9.67 -1.31
CA MET A 19 10.94 8.39 -1.87
C MET A 19 11.55 8.12 -3.25
N ASN A 20 12.39 9.02 -3.76
CA ASN A 20 13.01 8.92 -5.09
C ASN A 20 11.96 8.87 -6.22
N MET A 21 10.86 9.58 -6.04
CA MET A 21 9.83 9.80 -7.07
C MET A 21 10.16 10.99 -7.99
N GLY A 22 11.38 11.53 -7.88
CA GLY A 22 11.99 12.49 -8.77
C GLY A 22 13.43 12.06 -9.09
N GLU A 23 13.93 12.47 -10.25
CA GLU A 23 15.26 12.14 -10.79
C GLU A 23 16.38 12.37 -9.75
N LEU A 24 16.91 11.31 -9.12
CA LEU A 24 18.31 11.15 -8.69
C LEU A 24 18.50 9.77 -8.00
N PRO A 25 19.66 9.10 -8.12
CA PRO A 25 19.88 7.76 -7.58
C PRO A 25 20.65 7.78 -6.24
N GLU A 26 20.17 7.00 -5.27
CA GLU A 26 20.88 6.30 -4.17
C GLU A 26 20.17 6.44 -2.81
N LEU A 27 20.04 5.29 -2.12
CA LEU A 27 19.14 4.92 -0.99
C LEU A 27 17.84 4.25 -1.46
N PRO A 28 17.33 3.23 -0.73
CA PRO A 28 16.66 2.08 -1.34
C PRO A 28 15.37 2.51 -2.02
N ALA A 29 15.53 2.80 -3.31
CA ALA A 29 14.47 2.91 -4.28
C ALA A 29 13.62 1.66 -4.11
N MET A 30 12.30 1.87 -4.05
CA MET A 30 11.32 0.79 -4.12
C MET A 30 11.81 -0.27 -5.10
N SER A 31 11.78 -1.54 -4.70
CA SER A 31 12.40 -2.60 -5.47
C SER A 31 11.90 -2.55 -6.92
N HIS A 32 12.76 -2.95 -7.87
CA HIS A 32 12.43 -2.89 -9.30
C HIS A 32 11.08 -3.58 -9.60
N ASN A 33 10.78 -4.66 -8.88
CA ASN A 33 9.49 -5.35 -8.96
C ASN A 33 8.30 -4.44 -8.60
N VAL A 34 8.40 -3.62 -7.55
CA VAL A 34 7.34 -2.69 -7.16
C VAL A 34 7.16 -1.60 -8.23
N GLN A 35 8.26 -1.08 -8.77
CA GLN A 35 8.20 -0.09 -9.85
C GLN A 35 7.54 -0.66 -11.11
N GLU A 36 7.88 -1.90 -11.48
CA GLU A 36 7.23 -2.60 -12.59
C GLU A 36 5.74 -2.79 -12.33
N LEU A 37 5.33 -3.20 -11.11
CA LEU A 37 3.92 -3.37 -10.75
C LEU A 37 3.12 -2.08 -10.83
N ILE A 38 3.68 -0.96 -10.37
CA ILE A 38 3.06 0.37 -10.44
C ILE A 38 2.91 0.84 -11.89
N ALA A 39 3.93 0.59 -12.72
CA ALA A 39 3.92 0.95 -14.13
C ALA A 39 2.89 0.13 -14.94
N LEU A 40 2.46 -1.03 -14.45
CA LEU A 40 1.43 -1.85 -15.10
C LEU A 40 0.07 -1.16 -15.02
N THR A 41 -0.38 -0.70 -16.17
CA THR A 41 -1.73 -0.19 -16.39
C THR A 41 -2.57 -1.21 -17.14
N HIS A 42 -3.89 -1.11 -17.02
CA HIS A 42 -4.87 -1.96 -17.71
C HIS A 42 -4.95 -1.65 -19.23
N SER A 43 -3.82 -1.43 -19.90
CA SER A 43 -3.74 -0.86 -21.26
C SER A 43 -3.28 -1.84 -22.35
N SER A 44 -3.58 -3.15 -22.22
CA SER A 44 -3.40 -4.09 -23.34
C SER A 44 -4.16 -5.41 -23.15
N GLN A 45 -4.37 -6.11 -24.27
CA GLN A 45 -4.92 -7.48 -24.33
C GLN A 45 -4.05 -8.50 -23.56
N SER A 46 -2.82 -8.15 -23.20
CA SER A 46 -1.83 -8.97 -22.50
C SER A 46 -1.52 -8.50 -21.08
N ALA A 47 -2.26 -7.53 -20.51
CA ALA A 47 -1.96 -6.95 -19.20
C ALA A 47 -1.84 -8.03 -18.09
N GLY A 48 -2.77 -8.99 -18.04
CA GLY A 48 -2.71 -10.10 -17.08
C GLY A 48 -1.50 -11.02 -17.23
N TYR A 49 -0.97 -11.17 -18.44
CA TYR A 49 0.24 -11.94 -18.71
C TYR A 49 1.50 -11.20 -18.23
N GLU A 50 1.58 -9.90 -18.51
CA GLU A 50 2.68 -9.07 -18.02
C GLU A 50 2.68 -8.97 -16.49
N LEU A 51 1.52 -8.79 -15.86
CA LEU A 51 1.39 -8.85 -14.39
C LEU A 51 1.86 -10.20 -13.83
N SER A 52 1.47 -11.30 -14.48
CA SER A 52 1.93 -12.64 -14.09
C SER A 52 3.46 -12.75 -14.16
N LYS A 53 4.09 -12.24 -15.21
CA LYS A 53 5.55 -12.25 -15.34
C LYS A 53 6.23 -11.46 -14.22
N VAL A 54 5.76 -10.26 -13.92
CA VAL A 54 6.36 -9.42 -12.88
C VAL A 54 6.28 -10.10 -11.53
N ILE A 55 5.11 -10.63 -11.15
CA ILE A 55 4.91 -11.34 -9.88
C ILE A 55 5.80 -12.58 -9.81
N LEU A 56 5.89 -13.36 -10.89
CA LEU A 56 6.67 -14.61 -10.95
C LEU A 56 8.19 -14.41 -10.86
N LYS A 57 8.70 -13.18 -11.07
CA LYS A 57 10.13 -12.86 -10.81
C LYS A 57 10.49 -12.97 -9.33
N ASP A 58 9.52 -12.83 -8.43
CA ASP A 58 9.71 -12.91 -6.99
C ASP A 58 8.90 -14.06 -6.39
N TYR A 59 9.64 -15.07 -5.91
CA TYR A 59 9.05 -16.26 -5.30
C TYR A 59 8.29 -15.96 -4.00
N SER A 60 8.77 -15.02 -3.18
CA SER A 60 8.11 -14.62 -1.94
C SER A 60 6.77 -13.96 -2.26
N LEU A 61 6.80 -12.97 -3.16
CA LEU A 61 5.60 -12.24 -3.58
C LEU A 61 4.57 -13.18 -4.22
N THR A 62 5.01 -14.06 -5.12
CA THR A 62 4.14 -15.06 -5.77
C THR A 62 3.40 -15.91 -4.74
N ASN A 63 4.12 -16.45 -3.75
CA ASN A 63 3.50 -17.29 -2.72
C ASN A 63 2.50 -16.50 -1.87
N LYS A 64 2.85 -15.27 -1.46
CA LYS A 64 1.97 -14.44 -0.64
C LYS A 64 0.70 -14.03 -1.38
N VAL A 65 0.82 -13.64 -2.65
CA VAL A 65 -0.36 -13.35 -3.50
C VAL A 65 -1.26 -14.59 -3.58
N LEU A 66 -0.70 -15.76 -3.88
CA LEU A 66 -1.48 -17.00 -3.93
C LEU A 66 -2.08 -17.39 -2.57
N GLN A 67 -1.37 -17.17 -1.45
CA GLN A 67 -1.90 -17.43 -0.12
C GLN A 67 -3.09 -16.53 0.21
N VAL A 68 -3.00 -15.24 -0.10
CA VAL A 68 -4.10 -14.30 0.13
C VAL A 68 -5.29 -14.65 -0.77
N VAL A 69 -5.08 -14.89 -2.06
CA VAL A 69 -6.15 -15.31 -2.98
C VAL A 69 -6.77 -16.64 -2.57
N ASN A 70 -6.00 -17.59 -2.03
CA ASN A 70 -6.56 -18.87 -1.59
C ASN A 70 -7.28 -18.81 -0.24
N SER A 71 -7.04 -17.77 0.56
CA SER A 71 -7.56 -17.70 1.93
C SER A 71 -9.09 -17.55 2.00
N ALA A 72 -9.72 -16.95 0.98
CA ALA A 72 -11.18 -16.90 0.83
C ALA A 72 -11.75 -18.14 0.12
N PHE A 73 -10.91 -18.97 -0.50
CA PHE A 73 -11.29 -20.03 -1.45
C PHE A 73 -11.40 -21.43 -0.85
N TYR A 74 -11.55 -21.55 0.47
CA TYR A 74 -11.84 -22.84 1.09
C TYR A 74 -13.19 -23.46 0.66
N SER A 75 -14.02 -22.76 -0.14
CA SER A 75 -15.38 -23.17 -0.50
C SER A 75 -15.63 -23.54 -1.98
N LEU A 76 -14.68 -23.38 -2.92
CA LEU A 76 -14.93 -23.57 -4.38
C LEU A 76 -14.21 -24.76 -5.06
N GLY A 77 -13.68 -25.70 -4.27
CA GLY A 77 -13.34 -27.06 -4.75
C GLY A 77 -11.98 -27.25 -5.45
N ARG A 78 -11.28 -26.18 -5.88
CA ARG A 78 -9.85 -26.25 -6.26
C ARG A 78 -9.07 -24.99 -5.88
N PRO A 79 -7.88 -25.12 -5.27
CA PRO A 79 -7.02 -23.99 -4.95
C PRO A 79 -6.50 -23.30 -6.22
N VAL A 80 -6.35 -21.97 -6.14
CA VAL A 80 -5.70 -21.14 -7.15
C VAL A 80 -4.19 -21.37 -7.06
N ASN A 81 -3.61 -21.93 -8.11
CA ASN A 81 -2.19 -22.33 -8.14
C ASN A 81 -1.35 -21.53 -9.17
N SER A 82 -1.94 -20.51 -9.79
CA SER A 82 -1.26 -19.66 -10.76
C SER A 82 -1.79 -18.22 -10.71
N ILE A 83 -0.92 -17.26 -10.99
CA ILE A 83 -1.28 -15.83 -11.03
C ILE A 83 -2.30 -15.55 -12.13
N SER A 84 -2.18 -16.18 -13.31
CA SER A 84 -3.16 -16.02 -14.38
C SER A 84 -4.56 -16.51 -13.97
N ARG A 85 -4.64 -17.57 -13.16
CA ARG A 85 -5.92 -18.02 -12.59
C ARG A 85 -6.44 -17.03 -11.55
N ALA A 86 -5.59 -16.45 -10.70
CA ALA A 86 -5.98 -15.40 -9.77
C ALA A 86 -6.58 -14.19 -10.51
N VAL A 87 -5.90 -13.72 -11.56
CA VAL A 87 -6.38 -12.60 -12.42
C VAL A 87 -7.74 -12.91 -13.03
N THR A 88 -7.97 -14.15 -13.44
CA THR A 88 -9.27 -14.58 -14.00
C THR A 88 -10.40 -14.54 -12.96
N ILE A 89 -10.08 -14.81 -11.70
CA ILE A 89 -11.07 -14.98 -10.63
C ILE A 89 -11.42 -13.65 -9.96
N ILE A 90 -10.41 -12.89 -9.53
CA ILE A 90 -10.62 -11.64 -8.77
C ILE A 90 -10.38 -10.37 -9.60
N GLY A 91 -9.92 -10.52 -10.85
CA GLY A 91 -9.65 -9.41 -11.76
C GLY A 91 -8.20 -8.93 -11.74
N PHE A 92 -7.81 -8.20 -12.80
CA PHE A 92 -6.46 -7.66 -12.96
C PHE A 92 -6.11 -6.65 -11.87
N ASP A 93 -6.98 -5.65 -11.65
CA ASP A 93 -6.70 -4.56 -10.72
C ASP A 93 -6.55 -5.07 -9.28
N ALA A 94 -7.39 -6.01 -8.85
CA ALA A 94 -7.30 -6.62 -7.52
C ALA A 94 -5.97 -7.38 -7.32
N VAL A 95 -5.53 -8.16 -8.31
CA VAL A 95 -4.23 -8.87 -8.23
C VAL A 95 -3.07 -7.89 -8.26
N ARG A 96 -3.13 -6.85 -9.10
CA ARG A 96 -2.09 -5.82 -9.20
C ARG A 96 -1.97 -5.04 -7.90
N ASP A 97 -3.07 -4.54 -7.37
CA ASP A 97 -3.10 -3.76 -6.13
C ASP A 97 -2.62 -4.62 -4.95
N LEU A 98 -3.08 -5.88 -4.87
CA LEU A 98 -2.62 -6.84 -3.87
C LEU A 98 -1.12 -7.09 -3.95
N ALA A 99 -0.59 -7.39 -5.15
CA ALA A 99 0.83 -7.61 -5.36
C ALA A 99 1.65 -6.35 -5.03
N THR A 100 1.17 -5.18 -5.45
CA THR A 100 1.82 -3.89 -5.19
C THR A 100 1.89 -3.61 -3.69
N GLY A 101 0.79 -3.76 -2.95
CA GLY A 101 0.79 -3.51 -1.51
C GLY A 101 1.61 -4.52 -0.72
N ILE A 102 1.60 -5.81 -1.09
CA ILE A 102 2.46 -6.81 -0.44
C ILE A 102 3.93 -6.47 -0.69
N ALA A 103 4.31 -6.17 -1.93
CA ALA A 103 5.69 -5.85 -2.28
C ALA A 103 6.17 -4.55 -1.62
N LEU A 104 5.33 -3.51 -1.59
CA LEU A 104 5.58 -2.27 -0.84
C LEU A 104 5.80 -2.55 0.65
N PHE A 105 4.90 -3.34 1.24
CA PHE A 105 4.98 -3.68 2.66
C PHE A 105 6.25 -4.47 2.98
N GLU A 106 6.67 -5.39 2.11
CA GLU A 106 7.95 -6.09 2.27
C GLU A 106 9.14 -5.12 2.22
N ASP A 107 9.14 -4.16 1.29
CA ASP A 107 10.18 -3.14 1.20
C ASP A 107 10.17 -2.24 2.44
N PHE A 108 9.00 -1.86 2.96
CA PHE A 108 8.88 -1.12 4.22
C PHE A 108 9.40 -1.89 5.42
N VAL A 109 9.11 -3.19 5.49
CA VAL A 109 9.66 -4.05 6.54
C VAL A 109 11.18 -4.07 6.43
N LYS A 110 11.75 -4.37 5.25
CA LYS A 110 13.21 -4.43 5.04
C LYS A 110 13.92 -3.12 5.40
N ASN A 111 13.35 -1.99 5.00
CA ASN A 111 13.93 -0.66 5.22
C ASN A 111 13.61 -0.08 6.62
N GLY A 112 12.65 -0.67 7.33
CA GLY A 112 12.16 -0.20 8.62
C GLY A 112 12.65 -0.98 9.84
N VAL A 113 13.28 -2.16 9.67
CA VAL A 113 13.60 -3.09 10.78
C VAL A 113 14.37 -2.43 11.93
N GLU A 114 15.21 -1.42 11.66
CA GLU A 114 16.06 -0.77 12.67
C GLU A 114 15.36 0.33 13.48
N LYS A 115 14.09 0.67 13.18
CA LYS A 115 13.37 1.78 13.85
C LYS A 115 12.35 1.24 14.84
N GLU A 116 12.64 1.35 16.14
CA GLU A 116 11.76 0.98 17.25
C GLU A 116 10.44 1.76 17.19
N GLY A 117 9.42 1.19 16.55
CA GLY A 117 8.09 1.81 16.39
C GLY A 117 7.40 1.37 15.10
N ILE A 118 8.16 1.31 14.01
CA ILE A 118 7.58 0.98 12.70
C ILE A 118 7.21 -0.50 12.58
N SER A 119 7.96 -1.41 13.20
CA SER A 119 7.64 -2.84 13.22
C SER A 119 6.25 -3.09 13.83
N LYS A 120 5.88 -2.35 14.89
CA LYS A 120 4.53 -2.44 15.50
C LYS A 120 3.46 -1.90 14.56
N LEU A 121 3.71 -0.76 13.90
CA LEU A 121 2.78 -0.17 12.94
C LEU A 121 2.52 -1.09 11.74
N LEU A 122 3.59 -1.66 11.18
CA LEU A 122 3.54 -2.62 10.08
C LEU A 122 2.80 -3.88 10.51
N THR A 123 3.16 -4.48 11.65
CA THR A 123 2.47 -5.66 12.20
C THR A 123 0.97 -5.40 12.39
N ARG A 124 0.60 -4.26 12.97
CA ARG A 124 -0.80 -3.87 13.15
C ARG A 124 -1.54 -3.74 11.82
N SER A 125 -0.93 -3.11 10.83
CA SER A 125 -1.54 -2.93 9.50
C SER A 125 -1.77 -4.28 8.82
N PHE A 126 -0.80 -5.20 8.90
CA PHE A 126 -0.94 -6.56 8.37
C PHE A 126 -2.02 -7.38 9.09
N LEU A 127 -2.08 -7.32 10.42
CA LEU A 127 -3.12 -8.01 11.19
C LEU A 127 -4.52 -7.44 10.89
N SER A 128 -4.63 -6.12 10.74
CA SER A 128 -5.88 -5.45 10.37
C SER A 128 -6.34 -5.89 8.98
N ALA A 129 -5.41 -6.07 8.04
CA ALA A 129 -5.69 -6.59 6.71
C ALA A 129 -6.27 -8.00 6.73
N LEU A 130 -5.67 -8.91 7.52
CA LEU A 130 -6.20 -10.27 7.71
C LEU A 130 -7.61 -10.24 8.30
N GLN A 131 -7.83 -9.43 9.33
CA GLN A 131 -9.15 -9.30 9.97
C GLN A 131 -10.20 -8.71 9.03
N ALA A 132 -9.87 -7.67 8.27
CA ALA A 132 -10.79 -7.04 7.32
C ALA A 132 -11.25 -8.03 6.25
N ARG A 133 -10.32 -8.84 5.74
CA ARG A 133 -10.61 -9.94 4.81
C ARG A 133 -11.53 -10.99 5.44
N ASP A 134 -11.16 -11.48 6.62
CA ASP A 134 -11.91 -12.56 7.29
C ASP A 134 -13.33 -12.10 7.64
N LEU A 135 -13.50 -10.84 8.06
CA LEU A 135 -14.80 -10.22 8.28
C LEU A 135 -15.62 -10.07 7.00
N ALA A 136 -14.98 -9.71 5.88
CA ALA A 136 -15.67 -9.62 4.58
C ALA A 136 -16.28 -10.98 4.19
N VAL A 137 -15.55 -12.07 4.41
CA VAL A 137 -16.02 -13.44 4.18
C VAL A 137 -17.10 -13.85 5.19
N GLU A 138 -16.82 -13.73 6.49
CA GLU A 138 -17.70 -14.21 7.56
C GLU A 138 -19.06 -13.50 7.55
N LYS A 139 -19.06 -12.19 7.25
CA LYS A 139 -20.28 -11.37 7.20
C LYS A 139 -20.92 -11.32 5.82
N ASN A 140 -20.34 -12.02 4.83
CA ASN A 140 -20.80 -12.01 3.44
C ASN A 140 -21.02 -10.58 2.92
N LEU A 141 -20.04 -9.72 3.17
CA LEU A 141 -20.08 -8.32 2.76
C LEU A 141 -20.02 -8.24 1.23
N ASN A 142 -20.65 -7.21 0.65
CA ASN A 142 -20.59 -6.95 -0.78
C ASN A 142 -19.26 -6.28 -1.20
N ILE A 143 -18.14 -6.90 -0.84
CA ILE A 143 -16.78 -6.48 -1.18
C ILE A 143 -15.94 -7.74 -1.44
N VAL A 144 -15.01 -7.67 -2.41
CA VAL A 144 -14.06 -8.75 -2.65
C VAL A 144 -13.12 -8.84 -1.44
N PRO A 145 -12.95 -10.00 -0.78
CA PRO A 145 -12.12 -10.11 0.42
C PRO A 145 -10.68 -9.62 0.24
N GLU A 146 -10.10 -9.86 -0.92
CA GLU A 146 -8.75 -9.38 -1.28
C GLU A 146 -8.69 -7.86 -1.42
N GLU A 147 -9.78 -7.22 -1.85
CA GLU A 147 -9.89 -5.75 -1.85
C GLU A 147 -9.97 -5.21 -0.41
N ALA A 148 -10.73 -5.87 0.47
CA ALA A 148 -10.79 -5.50 1.88
C ALA A 148 -9.40 -5.65 2.56
N PHE A 149 -8.68 -6.72 2.22
CA PHE A 149 -7.30 -6.94 2.69
C PHE A 149 -6.38 -5.78 2.31
N ILE A 150 -6.30 -5.44 1.01
CA ILE A 150 -5.37 -4.40 0.54
C ILE A 150 -5.73 -3.01 1.05
N CYS A 151 -7.03 -2.70 1.14
CA CYS A 151 -7.52 -1.45 1.72
C CYS A 151 -7.07 -1.29 3.18
N ALA A 152 -7.25 -2.34 4.00
CA ALA A 152 -6.85 -2.31 5.40
C ALA A 152 -5.32 -2.36 5.59
N LEU A 153 -4.58 -3.04 4.69
CA LEU A 153 -3.12 -3.08 4.71
C LEU A 153 -2.52 -1.68 4.47
N LEU A 154 -3.09 -0.93 3.53
CA LEU A 154 -2.59 0.37 3.10
C LEU A 154 -3.29 1.55 3.79
N HIS A 155 -4.29 1.32 4.65
CA HIS A 155 -5.01 2.37 5.35
C HIS A 155 -4.09 3.37 6.07
N ASN A 156 -3.01 2.90 6.70
CA ASN A 156 -2.04 3.75 7.41
C ASN A 156 -0.82 4.14 6.53
N LEU A 157 -0.94 4.09 5.20
CA LEU A 157 0.18 4.26 4.28
C LEU A 157 0.94 5.57 4.52
N GLY A 158 0.25 6.70 4.65
CA GLY A 158 0.91 7.99 4.86
C GLY A 158 1.71 8.05 6.16
N LYS A 159 1.21 7.43 7.24
CA LYS A 159 1.95 7.32 8.50
C LYS A 159 3.19 6.45 8.34
N ILE A 160 3.07 5.31 7.67
CA ILE A 160 4.21 4.43 7.37
C ILE A 160 5.28 5.19 6.59
N ILE A 161 4.87 5.93 5.55
CA ILE A 161 5.77 6.75 4.73
C ILE A 161 6.51 7.78 5.58
N VAL A 162 5.80 8.55 6.41
CA VAL A 162 6.44 9.56 7.26
C VAL A 162 7.42 8.91 8.25
N CYS A 163 7.07 7.77 8.87
CA CYS A 163 7.99 7.04 9.75
C CYS A 163 9.29 6.58 9.04
N ILE A 164 9.19 6.11 7.80
CA ILE A 164 10.33 5.60 7.03
C ILE A 164 11.19 6.75 6.53
N TYR A 165 10.58 7.70 5.83
CA TYR A 165 11.28 8.70 5.03
C TYR A 165 11.51 10.02 5.79
N MET A 166 10.76 10.30 6.86
CA MET A 166 10.93 11.49 7.71
C MET A 166 10.93 11.13 9.20
N PRO A 167 11.88 10.31 9.69
CA PRO A 167 11.88 9.80 11.05
C PRO A 167 11.90 10.90 12.13
N GLU A 168 12.63 11.99 11.90
CA GLU A 168 12.67 13.12 12.84
C GLU A 168 11.31 13.81 12.98
N ILE A 169 10.60 13.98 11.86
CA ILE A 169 9.24 14.55 11.83
C ILE A 169 8.25 13.59 12.50
N SER A 170 8.35 12.29 12.22
CA SER A 170 7.54 11.26 12.89
C SER A 170 7.71 11.34 14.41
N ARG A 171 8.95 11.45 14.88
CA ARG A 171 9.26 11.56 16.31
C ARG A 171 8.69 12.84 16.92
N GLU A 172 8.81 13.98 16.24
CA GLU A 172 8.23 15.23 16.73
C GLU A 172 6.71 15.13 16.85
N ILE A 173 6.03 14.50 15.87
CA ILE A 173 4.59 14.24 15.91
C ILE A 173 4.26 13.34 17.12
N GLU A 174 5.00 12.26 17.33
CA GLU A 174 4.81 11.35 18.47
C GLU A 174 5.00 12.07 19.82
N GLU A 175 5.98 12.96 19.94
CA GLU A 175 6.21 13.76 21.14
C GLU A 175 5.05 14.74 21.42
N LYS A 176 4.50 15.39 20.38
CA LYS A 176 3.30 16.25 20.54
C LYS A 176 2.07 15.44 20.95
N VAL A 177 1.88 14.25 20.36
CA VAL A 177 0.76 13.36 20.70
C VAL A 177 0.89 12.86 22.14
N ALA A 178 2.09 12.47 22.57
CA ALA A 178 2.36 12.10 23.97
C ALA A 178 2.12 13.28 24.93
N GLY A 179 2.32 14.52 24.46
CA GLY A 179 1.98 15.75 25.17
C GLY A 179 0.48 16.10 25.22
N GLY A 180 -0.39 15.26 24.67
CA GLY A 180 -1.86 15.42 24.73
C GLY A 180 -2.50 16.05 23.50
N MET A 181 -1.73 16.33 22.44
CA MET A 181 -2.28 16.79 21.16
C MET A 181 -2.91 15.60 20.41
N SER A 182 -3.96 15.84 19.63
CA SER A 182 -4.47 14.81 18.71
C SER A 182 -3.49 14.57 17.57
N GLU A 183 -3.49 13.37 16.99
CA GLU A 183 -2.63 13.03 15.85
C GLU A 183 -2.90 13.93 14.64
N ASP A 184 -4.17 14.25 14.36
CA ASP A 184 -4.56 15.19 13.29
C ASP A 184 -4.02 16.60 13.55
N ALA A 185 -4.11 17.13 14.77
CA ALA A 185 -3.59 18.45 15.08
C ALA A 185 -2.05 18.49 15.00
N ALA A 186 -1.37 17.46 15.51
CA ALA A 186 0.09 17.37 15.47
C ALA A 186 0.61 17.26 14.03
N THR A 187 -0.01 16.41 13.21
CA THR A 187 0.36 16.26 11.80
C THR A 187 0.15 17.56 11.04
N ARG A 188 -1.02 18.21 11.16
CA ARG A 188 -1.26 19.50 10.49
C ARG A 188 -0.27 20.59 10.92
N GLN A 189 0.10 20.62 12.19
CA GLN A 189 1.05 21.61 12.67
C GLN A 189 2.46 21.40 12.09
N ILE A 190 2.91 20.16 12.00
CA ILE A 190 4.30 19.83 11.64
C ILE A 190 4.48 19.61 10.13
N LEU A 191 3.45 19.12 9.45
CA LEU A 191 3.44 18.78 8.02
C LEU A 191 2.73 19.84 7.17
N GLU A 192 2.86 21.12 7.54
CA GLU A 192 2.37 22.27 6.74
C GLU A 192 0.87 22.18 6.38
N GLY A 193 0.05 21.67 7.32
CA GLY A 193 -1.40 21.53 7.16
C GLY A 193 -1.87 20.18 6.62
N LEU A 194 -0.94 19.28 6.27
CA LEU A 194 -1.25 17.93 5.79
C LEU A 194 -1.50 16.95 6.93
N THR A 195 -2.36 15.97 6.68
CA THR A 195 -2.55 14.78 7.54
C THR A 195 -1.87 13.55 6.96
N PHE A 196 -1.69 12.51 7.77
CA PHE A 196 -1.22 11.21 7.26
C PHE A 196 -2.13 10.66 6.16
N ASP A 197 -3.45 10.79 6.32
CA ASP A 197 -4.43 10.30 5.35
C ASP A 197 -4.26 10.98 3.99
N GLN A 198 -4.08 12.31 3.98
CA GLN A 198 -3.84 13.08 2.76
C GLN A 198 -2.54 12.65 2.08
N ILE A 199 -1.46 12.47 2.84
CA ILE A 199 -0.19 11.97 2.30
C ILE A 199 -0.37 10.57 1.71
N GLY A 200 -1.10 9.69 2.40
CA GLY A 200 -1.40 8.34 1.92
C GLY A 200 -2.14 8.34 0.59
N VAL A 201 -3.20 9.15 0.47
CA VAL A 201 -3.99 9.29 -0.76
C VAL A 201 -3.17 9.81 -1.92
N GLU A 202 -2.37 10.86 -1.71
CA GLU A 202 -1.51 11.44 -2.76
C GLU A 202 -0.50 10.42 -3.29
N VAL A 203 0.12 9.65 -2.39
CA VAL A 203 1.08 8.62 -2.77
C VAL A 203 0.41 7.42 -3.44
N ALA A 204 -0.74 6.98 -2.92
CA ALA A 204 -1.52 5.90 -3.53
C ALA A 204 -1.98 6.26 -4.95
N THR A 205 -2.38 7.52 -5.14
CA THR A 205 -2.76 8.06 -6.45
C THR A 205 -1.58 8.10 -7.41
N PHE A 206 -0.41 8.55 -6.95
CA PHE A 206 0.81 8.52 -7.75
C PHE A 206 1.23 7.10 -8.14
N TRP A 207 0.99 6.12 -7.26
CA TRP A 207 1.19 4.70 -7.55
C TRP A 207 0.08 4.05 -8.38
N ASN A 208 -0.90 4.84 -8.83
CA ASN A 208 -1.99 4.37 -9.67
C ASN A 208 -2.77 3.20 -9.03
N LEU A 209 -2.87 3.18 -7.69
CA LEU A 209 -3.71 2.24 -6.95
C LEU A 209 -5.18 2.57 -7.20
N SER A 210 -6.06 1.57 -7.03
CA SER A 210 -7.49 1.79 -7.29
C SER A 210 -8.13 2.83 -6.36
N ASP A 211 -9.18 3.48 -6.85
CA ASP A 211 -9.97 4.45 -6.07
C ASP A 211 -10.49 3.86 -4.76
N LYS A 212 -10.72 2.55 -4.70
CA LYS A 212 -11.12 1.84 -3.48
C LYS A 212 -10.04 1.93 -2.40
N VAL A 213 -8.77 1.73 -2.79
CA VAL A 213 -7.62 1.83 -1.87
C VAL A 213 -7.46 3.27 -1.39
N CYS A 214 -7.55 4.26 -2.30
CA CYS A 214 -7.49 5.67 -1.94
C CYS A 214 -8.65 6.06 -1.01
N ALA A 215 -9.88 5.63 -1.31
CA ALA A 215 -11.06 5.92 -0.49
C ALA A 215 -10.96 5.30 0.91
N ALA A 216 -10.36 4.11 1.04
CA ALA A 216 -10.16 3.46 2.33
C ALA A 216 -9.21 4.23 3.26
N MET A 217 -8.35 5.10 2.73
CA MET A 217 -7.46 5.96 3.54
C MET A 217 -8.17 7.22 4.05
N ASN A 218 -9.34 7.56 3.50
CA ASN A 218 -10.07 8.75 3.93
C ASN A 218 -10.86 8.45 5.23
N PRO A 219 -10.64 9.21 6.32
CA PRO A 219 -11.35 9.01 7.58
C PRO A 219 -12.85 9.34 7.50
N ASN A 220 -13.29 10.04 6.44
CA ASN A 220 -14.70 10.31 6.14
C ASN A 220 -15.08 9.73 4.76
N PRO A 221 -15.29 8.41 4.65
CA PRO A 221 -15.76 7.82 3.41
C PRO A 221 -17.18 8.31 3.12
N SER A 222 -17.39 8.84 1.90
CA SER A 222 -18.68 9.32 1.38
C SER A 222 -19.68 8.19 1.14
#